data_AF-A0A2T0W2L0-F1
#
_entry.id   AF-A0A2T0W2L0-F1
#
_cell.length_a   1.000
_cell.length_b   1.000
_cell.length_c   1.000
_cell.angle_alpha   90.00
_cell.angle_beta   90.00
_cell.angle_gamma   90.00
#
_symmetry.space_group_name_H-M   'P 1'
#
loop_
_entity.id
_entity.type
_entity.pdbx_description
1 polymer ?
#
loop_
_entity_poly.entity_id
_entity_poly.type
_entity_poly.pdbx_seq_one_letter_code
_entity_poly.pdbx_strand_id
1 'polypeptide(L)'
;MGRPERGTLDSINAGVDRSCPSARCEPGAKLLGVKGADGRIHNLRTAMAVDDEFITTASQVGPPEQRMRFSSHCATNGCSQWTGNRCGVIDRVLTHIEGFNLSKSDGLPACPIRATCRWFDQTGAKACHACSYVITDNASAMAE
;
A
#
# COMPACT_ATOMS: atom_id res chain seq x y z
N MET A 1 -36.57 32.58 20.33
CA MET A 1 -36.49 31.12 20.11
C MET A 1 -36.48 30.86 18.62
N GLY A 2 -35.33 30.55 18.04
CA GLY A 2 -35.14 30.24 16.62
C GLY A 2 -33.71 29.74 16.41
N ARG A 3 -33.60 28.47 15.99
CA ARG A 3 -32.41 27.59 16.00
C ARG A 3 -31.40 27.92 14.87
N PRO A 4 -30.21 27.28 14.88
CA PRO A 4 -28.90 27.95 14.75
C PRO A 4 -28.31 27.97 13.32
N GLU A 5 -27.16 28.64 13.27
CA GLU A 5 -26.19 28.82 12.19
C GLU A 5 -25.92 27.53 11.40
N ARG A 6 -26.29 27.53 10.11
CA ARG A 6 -25.83 26.54 9.13
C ARG A 6 -24.39 26.88 8.75
N GLY A 7 -23.44 26.39 9.55
CA GLY A 7 -22.06 26.21 9.11
C GLY A 7 -22.05 25.19 7.97
N THR A 8 -21.63 25.63 6.78
CA THR A 8 -21.38 24.80 5.61
C THR A 8 -20.32 23.75 5.94
N LEU A 9 -20.76 22.52 6.19
CA LEU A 9 -19.95 21.30 6.27
C LEU A 9 -19.50 20.89 4.85
N ASP A 10 -18.77 21.75 4.15
CA ASP A 10 -18.27 21.45 2.79
C ASP A 10 -16.78 21.78 2.65
N SER A 11 -15.93 21.21 3.52
CA SER A 11 -14.47 21.38 3.42
C SER A 11 -13.61 20.23 3.94
N ILE A 12 -14.14 19.01 4.14
CA ILE A 12 -13.36 17.90 4.75
C ILE A 12 -12.92 16.81 3.76
N ASN A 13 -12.78 17.07 2.46
CA ASN A 13 -12.23 16.02 1.59
C ASN A 13 -11.41 16.45 0.37
N ALA A 14 -10.81 17.64 0.40
CA ALA A 14 -9.70 17.97 -0.48
C ALA A 14 -8.38 17.78 0.30
N GLY A 15 -7.72 16.63 0.11
CA GLY A 15 -6.31 16.46 0.48
C GLY A 15 -6.02 15.80 1.82
N VAL A 16 -6.62 14.66 2.16
CA VAL A 16 -5.97 13.77 3.14
C VAL A 16 -4.69 13.23 2.48
N ASP A 17 -3.53 13.54 3.06
CA ASP A 17 -2.23 12.95 2.73
C ASP A 17 -2.29 11.42 2.83
N ARG A 18 -2.73 10.77 1.74
CA ARG A 18 -2.86 9.32 1.70
C ARG A 18 -1.52 8.70 1.38
N SER A 19 -1.22 7.60 2.05
CA SER A 19 -0.03 6.81 1.81
C SER A 19 -0.30 5.78 0.71
N CYS A 20 0.60 5.71 -0.27
CA CYS A 20 0.62 4.67 -1.29
C CYS A 20 1.33 3.42 -0.72
N PRO A 21 0.67 2.25 -0.61
CA PRO A 21 1.28 1.04 -0.06
C PRO A 21 2.16 0.27 -1.07
N SER A 22 2.36 0.80 -2.27
CA SER A 22 3.13 0.21 -3.38
C SER A 22 4.12 1.23 -3.94
N ALA A 23 4.80 1.95 -3.05
CA ALA A 23 5.87 2.86 -3.44
C ALA A 23 7.15 2.10 -3.81
N ARG A 24 8.05 2.80 -4.50
CA ARG A 24 9.42 2.32 -4.77
C ARG A 24 10.31 2.50 -3.54
N CYS A 25 11.43 1.81 -3.54
CA CYS A 25 12.50 1.99 -2.56
C CYS A 25 13.25 3.30 -2.88
N GLU A 26 12.78 4.41 -2.33
CA GLU A 26 13.36 5.74 -2.52
C GLU A 26 13.59 6.42 -1.16
N PRO A 27 14.52 7.40 -1.08
CA PRO A 27 14.76 8.13 0.15
C PRO A 27 13.49 8.79 0.67
N GLY A 28 13.18 8.61 1.95
CA GLY A 28 11.95 9.11 2.57
C GLY A 28 10.74 8.19 2.40
N ALA A 29 10.87 7.08 1.67
CA ALA A 29 9.89 5.99 1.74
C ALA A 29 9.92 5.33 3.13
N LYS A 30 8.86 4.58 3.41
CA LYS A 30 8.70 3.83 4.66
C LYS A 30 8.62 2.35 4.37
N LEU A 31 9.48 1.55 4.98
CA LEU A 31 9.39 0.10 4.93
C LEU A 31 8.14 -0.35 5.68
N LEU A 32 7.24 -1.02 4.98
CA LEU A 32 6.00 -1.58 5.51
C LEU A 32 6.13 -3.03 5.92
N GLY A 33 6.94 -3.80 5.21
CA GLY A 33 6.98 -5.24 5.36
C GLY A 33 8.04 -5.91 4.49
N VAL A 34 8.31 -7.17 4.82
CA VAL A 34 9.31 -8.00 4.14
C VAL A 34 8.69 -9.31 3.71
N LYS A 35 9.15 -9.86 2.59
CA LYS A 35 8.74 -11.15 2.07
C LYS A 35 9.33 -12.24 2.96
N GLY A 36 8.47 -13.07 3.54
CA GLY A 36 8.86 -14.25 4.28
C GLY A 36 9.20 -15.43 3.38
N ALA A 37 9.75 -16.49 3.96
CA ALA A 37 10.06 -17.74 3.25
C ALA A 37 8.80 -18.44 2.68
N ASP A 38 7.62 -18.12 3.23
CA ASP A 38 6.31 -18.55 2.75
C ASP A 38 5.86 -17.80 1.48
N GLY A 39 6.68 -16.89 0.96
CA GLY A 39 6.41 -16.12 -0.25
C GLY A 39 5.45 -14.95 -0.06
N ARG A 40 5.02 -14.66 1.18
CA ARG A 40 4.06 -13.59 1.51
C ARG A 40 4.75 -12.41 2.16
N ILE A 41 4.15 -11.22 2.05
CA ILE A 41 4.61 -10.02 2.75
C ILE A 41 4.10 -10.04 4.19
N HIS A 42 5.06 -10.04 5.12
CA HIS A 42 4.86 -9.84 6.55
C HIS A 42 5.09 -8.37 6.88
N ASN A 43 4.00 -7.69 7.22
CA ASN A 43 4.06 -6.29 7.58
C ASN A 43 4.67 -6.08 8.97
N LEU A 44 5.48 -5.04 9.09
CA LEU A 44 6.02 -4.54 10.34
C LEU A 44 4.91 -3.89 11.17
N ARG A 45 5.07 -3.88 12.49
CA ARG A 45 4.19 -3.12 13.40
C ARG A 45 4.47 -1.62 13.33
N THR A 46 5.73 -1.25 13.10
CA THR A 46 6.20 0.13 13.04
C THR A 46 6.86 0.37 11.68
N ALA A 47 6.50 1.48 11.04
CA ALA A 47 7.15 1.89 9.79
C ALA A 47 8.60 2.32 10.08
N MET A 48 9.54 1.79 9.31
CA MET A 48 10.94 2.23 9.33
C MET A 48 11.20 3.19 8.18
N ALA A 49 11.93 4.27 8.43
CA ALA A 49 12.36 5.16 7.35
C ALA A 49 13.37 4.45 6.46
N VAL A 50 13.31 4.74 5.16
CA VAL A 50 14.27 4.28 4.16
C VAL A 50 15.17 5.45 3.82
N ASP A 51 16.45 5.29 4.11
CA ASP A 51 17.54 6.22 3.78
C ASP A 51 18.45 5.63 2.68
N ASP A 52 19.40 6.44 2.19
CA ASP A 52 20.31 6.06 1.12
C ASP A 52 21.21 4.86 1.46
N GLU A 53 21.58 4.69 2.73
CA GLU A 53 22.36 3.53 3.19
C GLU A 53 21.51 2.27 3.08
N PHE A 54 20.26 2.32 3.56
CA PHE A 54 19.31 1.21 3.42
C PHE A 54 19.13 0.82 1.95
N ILE A 55 18.91 1.78 1.06
CA ILE A 55 18.72 1.52 -0.37
C ILE A 55 19.95 0.85 -0.97
N THR A 56 21.13 1.36 -0.64
CA THR A 56 22.41 0.82 -1.12
C THR A 56 22.57 -0.63 -0.68
N THR A 57 22.39 -0.93 0.61
CA THR A 57 22.50 -2.29 1.14
C THR A 57 21.43 -3.23 0.59
N ALA A 58 20.18 -2.77 0.51
CA ALA A 58 19.08 -3.59 0.02
C ALA A 58 19.27 -3.97 -1.45
N SER A 59 19.81 -3.06 -2.26
CA SER A 59 20.07 -3.25 -3.69
C SER A 59 21.22 -4.22 -3.97
N GLN A 60 22.17 -4.40 -3.04
CA GLN A 60 23.27 -5.38 -3.21
C GLN A 60 22.79 -6.83 -3.32
N VAL A 61 21.64 -7.14 -2.73
CA VAL A 61 21.05 -8.50 -2.73
C VAL A 61 20.00 -8.65 -3.86
N GLY A 62 19.80 -7.61 -4.67
CA GLY A 62 18.80 -7.56 -5.74
C GLY A 62 17.72 -6.51 -5.49
N PRO A 63 16.74 -6.36 -6.40
CA PRO A 63 15.72 -5.32 -6.34
C PRO A 63 14.90 -5.41 -5.04
N PRO A 64 14.90 -4.35 -4.22
CA PRO A 64 14.24 -4.38 -2.92
C PRO A 64 12.72 -4.58 -3.04
N GLU A 65 12.09 -4.09 -4.10
CA GLU A 65 10.65 -4.23 -4.36
C GLU A 65 10.17 -5.69 -4.55
N GLN A 66 11.08 -6.63 -4.82
CA GLN A 66 10.78 -8.07 -4.90
C GLN A 66 10.69 -8.74 -3.52
N ARG A 67 11.34 -8.14 -2.52
CA ARG A 67 11.52 -8.74 -1.18
C ARG A 67 10.96 -7.87 -0.07
N MET A 68 10.69 -6.61 -0.34
CA MET A 68 10.31 -5.60 0.63
C MET A 68 9.21 -4.74 0.04
N ARG A 69 8.35 -4.26 0.93
CA ARG A 69 7.21 -3.43 0.55
C ARG A 69 7.36 -2.06 1.17
N PHE A 70 7.24 -1.03 0.34
CA PHE A 70 7.44 0.36 0.74
C PHE A 70 6.18 1.18 0.61
N SER A 71 6.14 2.26 1.40
CA SER A 71 5.10 3.27 1.35
C SER A 71 5.67 4.66 1.20
N SER A 72 5.03 5.47 0.38
CA SER A 72 5.32 6.90 0.24
C SER A 72 4.03 7.69 0.11
N HIS A 73 4.13 9.00 -0.13
CA HIS A 73 2.98 9.85 -0.43
C HIS A 73 2.27 9.38 -1.73
N CYS A 74 0.95 9.39 -1.74
CA CYS A 74 0.17 9.01 -2.91
C CYS A 74 0.09 10.17 -3.91
N ALA A 75 0.84 10.07 -5.01
CA ALA A 75 0.89 11.08 -6.06
C ALA A 75 -0.46 11.33 -6.79
N THR A 76 -1.48 10.50 -6.58
CA THR A 76 -2.81 10.59 -7.22
C THR A 76 -2.73 10.91 -8.72
N ASN A 77 -2.99 12.14 -9.14
CA ASN A 77 -2.98 12.58 -10.53
C ASN A 77 -1.60 12.49 -11.22
N GLY A 78 -0.51 12.44 -10.45
CA GLY A 78 0.85 12.20 -10.96
C GLY A 78 1.20 10.71 -11.11
N CYS A 79 0.31 9.79 -10.75
CA CYS A 79 0.56 8.35 -10.83
C CYS A 79 -0.08 7.75 -12.09
N SER A 80 0.70 7.04 -12.91
CA SER A 80 0.20 6.36 -14.12
C SER A 80 -0.87 5.29 -13.85
N GLN A 81 -1.01 4.83 -12.59
CA GLN A 81 -2.02 3.84 -12.19
C GLN A 81 -3.29 4.47 -11.64
N TRP A 82 -3.38 5.79 -11.61
CA TRP A 82 -4.55 6.51 -11.16
C TRP A 82 -5.61 6.53 -12.25
N THR A 83 -6.84 6.17 -11.89
CA THR A 83 -7.98 6.08 -12.82
C THR A 83 -8.76 7.40 -12.95
N GLY A 84 -8.30 8.46 -12.29
CA GLY A 84 -8.99 9.75 -12.18
C GLY A 84 -9.57 10.01 -10.80
N ASN A 85 -10.11 8.98 -10.13
CA ASN A 85 -10.67 9.13 -8.78
C ASN A 85 -10.20 8.06 -7.77
N ARG A 86 -9.57 6.98 -8.25
CA ARG A 86 -9.10 5.85 -7.44
C ARG A 86 -7.84 5.21 -8.01
N CYS A 87 -7.10 4.49 -7.18
CA CYS A 87 -5.94 3.70 -7.58
C CYS A 87 -6.40 2.43 -8.30
N GLY A 88 -6.06 2.27 -9.57
CA GLY A 88 -6.46 1.10 -10.36
C GLY A 88 -5.69 -0.17 -10.02
N VAL A 89 -4.53 -0.09 -9.34
CA VAL A 89 -3.76 -1.28 -8.95
C VAL A 89 -4.55 -2.16 -8.01
N ILE A 90 -5.18 -1.58 -6.96
CA ILE A 90 -5.91 -2.40 -5.99
C ILE A 90 -7.11 -3.08 -6.63
N ASP A 91 -7.77 -2.42 -7.58
CA ASP A 91 -8.90 -3.02 -8.29
C ASP A 91 -8.44 -4.23 -9.12
N ARG A 92 -7.36 -4.10 -9.88
CA ARG A 92 -6.78 -5.23 -10.64
C ARG A 92 -6.33 -6.37 -9.73
N VAL A 93 -5.69 -6.05 -8.60
CA VAL A 93 -5.26 -7.04 -7.60
C VAL A 93 -6.47 -7.79 -7.07
N LEU A 94 -7.52 -7.08 -6.63
CA LEU A 94 -8.74 -7.70 -6.10
C LEU A 94 -9.41 -8.61 -7.14
N THR A 95 -9.54 -8.15 -8.39
CA THR A 95 -10.08 -8.98 -9.48
C THR A 95 -9.24 -10.22 -9.73
N HIS A 96 -7.90 -10.11 -9.68
CA HIS A 96 -7.03 -11.26 -9.89
C HIS A 96 -7.15 -12.29 -8.76
N ILE A 97 -7.18 -11.83 -7.49
CA ILE A 97 -7.26 -12.73 -6.33
C ILE A 97 -8.67 -13.27 -6.07
N GLU A 98 -9.74 -12.66 -6.58
CA GLU A 98 -11.10 -13.20 -6.45
C GLU A 98 -11.24 -14.61 -7.04
N GLY A 99 -10.41 -14.97 -8.03
CA GLY A 99 -10.32 -16.33 -8.57
C GLY A 99 -9.53 -17.31 -7.69
N PHE A 100 -8.77 -16.82 -6.71
CA PHE A 100 -8.00 -17.64 -5.78
C PHE A 100 -8.72 -17.68 -4.43
N ASN A 101 -9.00 -18.89 -3.93
CA ASN A 101 -9.65 -19.06 -2.62
C ASN A 101 -8.64 -18.77 -1.50
N LEU A 102 -8.29 -17.49 -1.32
CA LEU A 102 -7.33 -17.05 -0.33
C LEU A 102 -7.90 -17.28 1.06
N SER A 103 -7.15 -18.03 1.89
CA SER A 103 -7.48 -18.20 3.29
C SER A 103 -7.45 -16.83 3.97
N LYS A 104 -8.64 -16.30 4.28
CA LYS A 104 -8.79 -15.10 5.09
C LYS A 104 -8.48 -15.52 6.52
N SER A 105 -7.28 -15.19 7.01
CA SER A 105 -7.00 -15.27 8.44
C SER A 105 -8.05 -14.47 9.21
N ASP A 106 -8.44 -14.93 10.40
CA ASP A 106 -9.49 -14.32 11.25
C ASP A 106 -9.21 -12.86 11.67
N GLY A 107 -8.04 -12.30 11.32
CA GLY A 107 -7.66 -10.92 11.62
C GLY A 107 -6.92 -10.24 10.47
N LEU A 108 -6.96 -8.90 10.48
CA LEU A 108 -6.18 -8.08 9.57
C LEU A 108 -4.69 -8.12 9.95
N PRO A 109 -3.77 -8.19 8.98
CA PRO A 109 -2.34 -8.16 9.28
C PRO A 109 -1.94 -6.86 9.99
N ALA A 110 -0.83 -6.81 10.71
CA ALA A 110 -0.31 -5.51 11.16
C ALA A 110 -0.08 -4.59 9.95
N CYS A 111 -0.26 -3.28 10.08
CA CYS A 111 0.05 -2.35 9.00
C CYS A 111 0.22 -0.92 9.57
N PRO A 112 1.41 -0.31 9.46
CA PRO A 112 1.69 0.96 10.13
C PRO A 112 1.02 2.16 9.44
N ILE A 113 0.55 1.99 8.21
CA ILE A 113 -0.12 3.04 7.43
C ILE A 113 -1.63 2.83 7.31
N ARG A 114 -2.24 1.85 7.99
CA ARG A 114 -3.66 1.50 7.78
C ARG A 114 -4.59 2.71 7.82
N ALA A 115 -4.39 3.60 8.79
CA ALA A 115 -5.19 4.81 8.98
C ALA A 115 -5.08 5.81 7.82
N THR A 116 -3.96 5.82 7.09
CA THR A 116 -3.69 6.74 5.98
C THR A 116 -3.61 6.03 4.62
N CYS A 117 -3.84 4.72 4.56
CA CYS A 117 -3.58 3.90 3.39
C CYS A 117 -4.65 4.12 2.31
N ARG A 118 -4.20 4.49 1.10
CA ARG A 118 -5.08 4.69 -0.06
C ARG A 118 -5.89 3.43 -0.40
N TRP A 119 -5.28 2.25 -0.37
CA TRP A 119 -5.98 1.01 -0.71
C TRP A 119 -7.04 0.64 0.32
N PHE A 120 -6.71 0.79 1.61
CA PHE A 120 -7.66 0.55 2.69
C PHE A 120 -8.84 1.53 2.65
N ASP A 121 -8.58 2.81 2.40
CA ASP A 121 -9.65 3.80 2.28
C ASP A 121 -10.64 3.47 1.14
N GLN A 122 -10.16 2.90 0.03
CA GLN A 122 -10.98 2.60 -1.14
C GLN A 122 -11.76 1.29 -1.06
N THR A 123 -11.17 0.23 -0.49
CA THR A 123 -11.75 -1.12 -0.52
C THR A 123 -11.75 -1.82 0.84
N GLY A 124 -11.31 -1.15 1.90
CA GLY A 124 -11.38 -1.59 3.27
C GLY A 124 -10.51 -2.81 3.57
N ALA A 125 -11.03 -3.69 4.42
CA ALA A 125 -10.37 -4.93 4.84
C ALA A 125 -9.93 -5.83 3.68
N LYS A 126 -10.68 -5.83 2.56
CA LYS A 126 -10.33 -6.62 1.36
C LYS A 126 -8.95 -6.26 0.83
N ALA A 127 -8.60 -4.97 0.79
CA ALA A 127 -7.25 -4.55 0.43
C ALA A 127 -6.19 -5.08 1.40
N CYS A 128 -6.45 -5.03 2.71
CA CYS A 128 -5.48 -5.52 3.69
C CYS A 128 -5.18 -7.01 3.53
N HIS A 129 -6.18 -7.84 3.23
CA HIS A 129 -5.95 -9.27 2.96
C HIS A 129 -5.17 -9.47 1.65
N ALA A 130 -5.45 -8.67 0.63
CA ALA A 130 -4.73 -8.70 -0.64
C ALA A 130 -3.26 -8.26 -0.49
N CYS A 131 -2.97 -7.26 0.35
CA CYS A 131 -1.65 -6.66 0.49
C CYS A 131 -0.52 -7.67 0.76
N SER A 132 -0.80 -8.73 1.53
CA SER A 132 0.19 -9.77 1.84
C SER A 132 0.60 -10.63 0.64
N TYR A 133 -0.19 -10.62 -0.44
CA TYR A 133 0.07 -11.39 -1.66
C TYR A 133 0.65 -10.53 -2.80
N VAL A 134 0.72 -9.21 -2.61
CA VAL A 134 1.21 -8.31 -3.65
C VAL A 134 2.70 -8.06 -3.47
N ILE A 135 3.47 -8.42 -4.49
CA ILE A 135 4.89 -8.08 -4.64
C ILE A 135 4.99 -7.01 -5.75
N THR A 136 5.61 -5.87 -5.45
CA THR A 136 5.57 -4.67 -6.32
C THR A 136 6.40 -4.87 -7.58
N ASP A 137 7.52 -5.56 -7.47
CA ASP A 137 8.29 -6.03 -8.61
C ASP A 137 8.19 -7.56 -8.66
N ASN A 138 7.57 -8.09 -9.70
CA ASN A 138 7.40 -9.52 -9.90
C ASN A 138 8.15 -9.97 -11.16
N ALA A 139 9.38 -9.48 -11.36
CA ALA A 139 10.20 -9.91 -12.49
C ALA A 139 10.50 -11.43 -12.44
N SER A 140 10.31 -12.09 -11.30
CA SER A 140 10.47 -13.54 -11.14
C SER A 140 9.29 -14.39 -11.67
N ALA A 141 8.19 -13.81 -12.15
CA ALA A 141 7.07 -14.58 -12.71
C ALA A 141 7.14 -14.79 -14.24
N MET A 142 8.22 -14.35 -14.88
CA MET A 142 8.52 -14.63 -16.28
C MET A 142 9.97 -15.08 -16.44
N ALA A 143 10.30 -16.19 -15.80
CA ALA A 143 11.55 -16.92 -16.05
C ALA A 143 11.26 -18.42 -16.01
N GLU A 144 10.45 -18.88 -16.97
CA GLU A 144 10.33 -20.26 -17.41
C GLU A 144 10.30 -20.28 -18.95
#